data_AF-A0A1J3DGX6-F1
#
_entry.id   AF-A0A1J3DGX6-F1
#
_cell.length_a   1.000
_cell.length_b   1.000
_cell.length_c   1.000
_cell.angle_alpha   90.00
_cell.angle_beta   90.00
_cell.angle_gamma   90.00
#
_symmetry.space_group_name_H-M   'P 1'
#
loop_
_entity.id
_entity.type
_entity.pdbx_description
1 polymer ?
#
loop_
_entity_poly.entity_id
_entity_poly.type
_entity_poly.pdbx_seq_one_letter_code
_entity_poly.pdbx_strand_id
1 'polypeptide(L)'
;WSLPLQIGIALYLLYTQVKFAFLSGLAITILLIPVNKWISVLIASATEKMMKLKDERIRKTGELLTNIRTLKMYGWDNWFADWMKETRATEVTHLATRKYLDAWCVFFWATTPTLFSLCTFGLYELMGHQLDAATVFTCLALFNSLISPLNSFP
;
A
#
# COMPACT_ATOMS: atom_id res chain seq x y z
N TRP A 1 10.53 19.73 11.83
CA TRP A 1 9.97 20.72 12.77
C TRP A 1 8.63 21.29 12.29
N SER A 2 8.34 21.24 10.98
CA SER A 2 7.03 21.64 10.41
C SER A 2 5.90 20.64 10.67
N LEU A 3 6.17 19.33 10.69
CA LEU A 3 5.13 18.29 10.83
C LEU A 3 4.28 18.41 12.11
N PRO A 4 4.86 18.59 13.32
CA PRO A 4 4.06 18.72 14.54
C PRO A 4 3.19 19.98 14.53
N LEU A 5 3.71 21.07 13.96
CA LEU A 5 3.02 22.35 13.88
C LEU A 5 1.86 22.29 12.87
N GLN A 6 2.08 21.65 11.71
CA GLN A 6 1.05 21.41 10.70
C GLN A 6 -0.08 20.52 11.25
N ILE A 7 0.28 19.47 12.00
CA ILE A 7 -0.70 18.60 12.67
C ILE A 7 -1.51 19.40 13.69
N GLY A 8 -0.86 20.20 14.54
CA GLY A 8 -1.54 21.01 15.55
C GLY A 8 -2.55 22.00 14.95
N ILE A 9 -2.17 22.71 13.88
CA ILE A 9 -3.07 23.66 13.19
C ILE A 9 -4.24 22.93 12.53
N ALA A 10 -3.98 21.80 11.85
CA ALA A 10 -5.03 21.04 11.19
C ALA A 10 -6.04 20.44 12.18
N LEU A 11 -5.57 19.95 13.33
CA LEU A 11 -6.42 19.47 14.42
C LEU A 11 -7.29 20.59 15.01
N TYR A 12 -6.70 21.78 15.21
CA TYR A 12 -7.44 22.94 15.71
C TYR A 12 -8.55 23.38 14.73
N LEU A 13 -8.24 23.42 13.43
CA LEU A 13 -9.22 23.76 12.38
C LEU A 13 -10.31 22.69 12.20
N LEU A 14 -9.97 21.41 12.39
CA LEU A 14 -10.96 20.33 12.37
C LEU A 14 -11.91 20.41 13.57
N TYR A 15 -11.39 20.74 14.75
CA TYR A 15 -12.20 20.92 15.95
C TYR A 15 -13.17 22.10 15.81
N THR A 16 -12.76 23.22 15.22
CA THR A 16 -13.66 24.36 15.00
C THR A 16 -14.77 24.06 13.99
N GLN A 17 -14.51 23.24 12.97
CA GLN A 17 -15.51 22.90 11.94
C GLN A 17 -16.50 21.80 12.36
N VAL A 18 -16.01 20.70 12.94
CA VAL A 18 -16.82 19.48 13.18
C VAL A 18 -16.94 19.13 14.65
N LYS A 19 -16.41 19.96 15.55
CA LYS A 19 -16.40 19.74 17.00
C LYS A 19 -15.88 18.33 17.33
N PHE A 20 -16.65 17.59 18.14
CA PHE A 20 -16.29 16.25 18.60
C PHE A 20 -16.43 15.15 17.53
N ALA A 21 -17.14 15.39 16.42
CA ALA A 21 -17.34 14.34 15.42
C ALA A 21 -16.05 13.99 14.66
N PHE A 22 -15.11 14.95 14.53
CA PHE A 22 -13.76 14.71 13.99
C PHE A 22 -13.01 13.59 14.74
N LEU A 23 -13.26 13.40 16.05
CA LEU A 23 -12.58 12.41 16.87
C LEU A 23 -12.83 10.97 16.38
N SER A 24 -13.99 10.72 15.77
CA SER A 24 -14.32 9.42 15.21
C SER A 24 -13.53 9.09 13.95
N GLY A 25 -13.41 10.04 13.03
CA GLY A 25 -12.56 9.92 11.86
C GLY A 25 -11.10 9.76 12.25
N LEU A 26 -10.65 10.51 13.26
CA LEU A 26 -9.29 10.36 13.80
C LEU A 26 -9.07 8.96 14.37
N ALA A 27 -10.01 8.42 15.15
CA ALA A 27 -9.89 7.08 15.73
C ALA A 27 -9.77 5.99 14.65
N ILE A 28 -10.57 6.06 13.59
CA ILE A 28 -10.50 5.13 12.45
C ILE A 28 -9.17 5.28 11.72
N THR A 29 -8.71 6.50 11.50
CA THR A 29 -7.42 6.76 10.85
C THR A 29 -6.27 6.18 11.66
N ILE A 30 -6.27 6.39 12.98
CA ILE A 30 -5.28 5.80 13.89
C ILE A 30 -5.32 4.27 13.83
N LEU A 31 -6.50 3.67 13.70
CA LEU A 31 -6.67 2.22 13.57
C LEU A 31 -6.22 1.69 12.18
N LEU A 32 -6.35 2.48 11.12
CA LEU A 32 -5.89 2.12 9.77
C LEU A 32 -4.36 2.20 9.61
N ILE A 33 -3.66 3.08 10.34
CA ILE A 33 -2.20 3.20 10.30
C ILE A 33 -1.49 1.84 10.54
N PRO A 34 -1.74 1.09 11.64
CA PRO A 34 -1.06 -0.18 11.87
C PRO A 34 -1.44 -1.25 10.83
N VAL A 35 -2.67 -1.23 10.32
CA VAL A 35 -3.11 -2.14 9.25
C VAL A 35 -2.31 -1.88 7.97
N ASN A 36 -2.21 -0.62 7.55
CA ASN A 36 -1.41 -0.22 6.39
C ASN A 36 0.08 -0.54 6.58
N LYS A 37 0.63 -0.32 7.78
CA LYS A 37 2.02 -0.68 8.10
C LYS A 37 2.25 -2.19 7.99
N TRP A 38 1.34 -3.00 8.52
CA TRP A 38 1.46 -4.46 8.46
C TRP A 38 1.40 -4.99 7.02
N ILE A 39 0.47 -4.48 6.21
CA ILE A 39 0.37 -4.79 4.77
C ILE A 39 1.66 -4.38 4.04
N SER A 40 2.19 -3.19 4.34
CA SER A 40 3.41 -2.68 3.72
C SER A 40 4.63 -3.55 4.03
N VAL A 41 4.77 -4.01 5.28
CA VAL A 41 5.84 -4.96 5.67
C VAL A 41 5.68 -6.29 4.95
N LEU A 42 4.44 -6.79 4.80
CA LEU A 42 4.19 -8.03 4.08
C LEU A 42 4.55 -7.90 2.59
N ILE A 43 4.23 -6.76 1.95
CA ILE A 43 4.62 -6.44 0.58
C ILE A 43 6.14 -6.35 0.44
N ALA A 44 6.82 -5.69 1.39
CA ALA A 44 8.27 -5.58 1.39
C ALA A 44 8.94 -6.96 1.48
N SER A 45 8.48 -7.82 2.40
CA SER A 45 8.98 -9.19 2.54
C SER A 45 8.73 -10.04 1.29
N ALA A 46 7.52 -9.94 0.71
CA ALA A 46 7.20 -10.62 -0.55
C ALA A 46 8.07 -10.12 -1.71
N THR A 47 8.36 -8.81 -1.75
CA THR A 47 9.24 -8.18 -2.75
C THR A 47 10.66 -8.68 -2.61
N GLU A 48 11.19 -8.78 -1.39
CA GLU A 48 12.54 -9.30 -1.14
C GLU A 48 12.68 -10.75 -1.60
N LYS A 49 11.72 -11.62 -1.24
CA LYS A 49 11.71 -13.03 -1.67
C LYS A 49 11.66 -13.16 -3.20
N MET A 50 10.84 -12.35 -3.85
CA MET A 50 10.73 -12.32 -5.31
C MET A 50 12.04 -11.87 -5.98
N MET A 51 12.74 -10.88 -5.41
CA MET A 51 14.03 -10.43 -5.92
C MET A 51 15.09 -11.52 -5.82
N LYS A 52 15.16 -12.28 -4.71
CA LYS A 52 16.08 -13.42 -4.56
C LYS A 52 15.86 -14.50 -5.63
N LEU A 53 14.61 -14.88 -5.88
CA LEU A 53 14.27 -15.86 -6.93
C LEU A 53 14.66 -15.36 -8.33
N LYS A 54 14.36 -14.09 -8.61
CA LYS A 54 14.69 -13.45 -9.88
C LYS A 54 16.20 -13.39 -10.11
N ASP A 55 16.99 -13.06 -9.08
CA ASP A 55 18.44 -13.00 -9.15
C ASP A 55 19.04 -14.40 -9.40
N GLU A 56 18.52 -15.44 -8.74
CA GLU A 56 18.96 -16.81 -8.98
C GLU A 56 18.66 -17.27 -10.41
N ARG A 57 17.47 -16.97 -10.94
CA ARG A 57 17.13 -17.27 -12.34
C ARG A 57 18.06 -16.56 -13.32
N ILE A 58 18.31 -15.26 -13.10
CA ILE A 58 19.21 -14.47 -13.96
C ILE A 58 20.63 -15.06 -13.92
N ARG A 59 21.13 -15.42 -12.74
CA ARG A 59 22.44 -16.05 -12.57
C ARG A 59 22.53 -17.37 -13.34
N LYS A 60 21.59 -18.31 -13.12
CA LYS A 60 21.59 -19.61 -13.81
C LYS A 60 21.48 -19.43 -15.32
N THR A 61 20.58 -18.56 -15.78
CA THR A 61 20.44 -18.27 -17.23
C THR A 61 21.74 -17.72 -17.81
N GLY A 62 22.44 -16.85 -17.07
CA GLY A 62 23.76 -16.35 -17.45
C GLY A 62 24.80 -17.47 -17.60
N GLU A 63 24.92 -18.34 -16.59
CA GLU A 63 25.83 -19.50 -16.60
C GLU A 63 25.57 -20.45 -17.78
N LEU A 64 24.31 -20.61 -18.16
CA LEU A 64 23.89 -21.49 -19.25
C LEU A 64 24.12 -20.87 -20.63
N LEU A 65 23.96 -19.55 -20.77
CA LEU A 65 24.35 -18.82 -21.97
C LEU A 65 25.87 -18.88 -22.20
N THR A 66 26.67 -18.80 -21.13
CA THR A 66 28.13 -18.96 -21.21
C THR A 66 28.53 -20.35 -21.72
N ASN A 67 27.77 -21.39 -21.36
CA ASN A 67 28.05 -22.80 -21.73
C ASN A 67 27.16 -23.35 -22.86
N ILE A 68 26.59 -22.47 -23.69
CA ILE A 68 25.58 -22.83 -24.70
C ILE A 68 26.06 -23.88 -25.72
N ARG A 69 27.36 -23.88 -26.05
CA ARG A 69 27.95 -24.80 -27.04
C ARG A 69 27.91 -26.25 -26.55
N THR A 70 28.20 -26.46 -25.27
CA THR A 70 28.13 -27.77 -24.60
C THR A 70 26.69 -28.25 -24.54
N LEU A 71 25.75 -27.36 -24.22
CA LEU A 71 24.33 -27.69 -24.10
C LEU A 71 23.72 -28.14 -25.44
N LYS A 72 24.11 -27.49 -26.55
CA LYS A 72 23.75 -27.93 -27.91
C LYS A 72 24.41 -29.24 -28.32
N MET A 73 25.65 -29.49 -27.91
CA MET A 73 26.34 -30.76 -28.20
C MET A 73 25.64 -31.98 -27.57
N TYR A 74 25.04 -31.81 -26.39
CA TYR A 74 24.30 -32.88 -25.70
C TYR A 74 22.81 -32.97 -26.08
N GLY A 75 22.29 -32.05 -26.90
CA GLY A 75 20.86 -32.03 -27.27
C GLY A 75 19.92 -31.78 -26.09
N TRP A 76 20.38 -31.08 -25.05
CA TRP A 76 19.61 -30.80 -23.82
C TRP A 76 18.79 -29.50 -23.88
N ASP A 77 18.65 -28.90 -25.06
CA ASP A 77 17.96 -27.64 -25.29
C ASP A 77 16.49 -27.70 -24.90
N ASN A 78 15.78 -28.77 -25.25
CA ASN A 78 14.36 -28.94 -24.92
C ASN A 78 14.15 -29.15 -23.42
N TRP A 79 14.95 -30.02 -22.79
CA TRP A 79 14.88 -30.25 -21.34
C TRP A 79 15.14 -28.95 -20.55
N PHE A 80 16.09 -28.14 -21.02
CA PHE A 80 16.41 -26.88 -20.40
C PHE A 80 15.31 -25.82 -20.58
N ALA A 81 14.68 -25.79 -21.75
CA ALA A 81 13.53 -24.92 -22.01
C ALA A 81 12.33 -25.27 -21.11
N ASP A 82 12.07 -26.55 -20.88
CA ASP A 82 11.00 -27.02 -19.98
C ASP A 82 11.30 -26.64 -18.53
N TRP A 83 12.53 -26.85 -18.06
CA TRP A 83 12.96 -26.42 -16.72
C TRP A 83 12.80 -24.91 -16.50
N MET A 84 13.15 -24.10 -17.51
CA MET A 84 12.97 -22.65 -17.45
C MET A 84 11.48 -22.26 -17.40
N LYS A 85 10.63 -22.99 -18.12
CA LYS A 85 9.17 -22.74 -18.15
C LYS A 85 8.51 -23.09 -16.81
N GLU A 86 8.92 -24.19 -16.19
CA GLU A 86 8.45 -24.58 -14.86
C GLU A 86 8.88 -23.56 -13.78
N THR A 87 10.15 -23.15 -13.82
CA THR A 87 10.67 -22.10 -12.93
C THR A 87 9.89 -20.79 -13.09
N ARG A 88 9.60 -20.40 -14.34
CA ARG A 88 8.83 -19.20 -14.65
C ARG A 88 7.37 -19.30 -14.16
N ALA A 89 6.74 -20.47 -14.23
CA ALA A 89 5.38 -20.65 -13.73
C ALA A 89 5.31 -20.39 -12.22
N THR A 90 6.29 -20.88 -11.45
CA THR A 90 6.40 -20.65 -10.01
C THR A 90 6.71 -19.17 -9.69
N GLU A 91 7.54 -18.49 -10.49
CA GLU A 91 7.75 -17.04 -10.33
C GLU A 91 6.46 -16.25 -10.54
N VAL A 92 5.66 -16.60 -11.55
CA VAL A 92 4.42 -15.91 -11.90
C VAL A 92 3.37 -16.06 -10.80
N THR A 93 3.24 -17.23 -10.16
CA THR A 93 2.30 -17.42 -9.03
C THR A 93 2.69 -16.56 -7.84
N HIS A 94 3.98 -16.50 -7.47
CA HIS A 94 4.45 -15.61 -6.42
C HIS A 94 4.28 -14.13 -6.77
N LEU A 95 4.50 -13.76 -8.03
CA LEU A 95 4.29 -12.40 -8.53
C LEU A 95 2.80 -12.00 -8.49
N ALA A 96 1.89 -12.94 -8.79
CA ALA A 96 0.45 -12.72 -8.67
C ALA A 96 0.07 -12.43 -7.21
N THR A 97 0.52 -13.24 -6.25
CA THR A 97 0.26 -13.00 -4.81
C THR A 97 0.77 -11.64 -4.36
N ARG A 98 1.98 -11.23 -4.79
CA ARG A 98 2.51 -9.89 -4.53
C ARG A 98 1.61 -8.81 -5.13
N LYS A 99 1.15 -8.98 -6.37
CA LYS A 99 0.27 -8.02 -7.05
C LYS A 99 -1.09 -7.89 -6.37
N TYR A 100 -1.63 -8.98 -5.84
CA TYR A 100 -2.83 -8.90 -5.00
C TYR A 100 -2.57 -8.09 -3.73
N LEU A 101 -1.47 -8.34 -3.00
CA LEU A 101 -1.12 -7.58 -1.81
C LEU A 101 -0.92 -6.08 -2.09
N ASP A 102 -0.25 -5.75 -3.20
CA ASP A 102 -0.07 -4.38 -3.68
C ASP A 102 -1.42 -3.70 -3.99
N ALA A 103 -2.32 -4.41 -4.68
CA ALA A 103 -3.67 -3.92 -4.95
C ALA A 103 -4.47 -3.68 -3.66
N TRP A 104 -4.35 -4.56 -2.66
CA TRP A 104 -4.96 -4.35 -1.34
C TRP A 104 -4.42 -3.09 -0.65
N CYS A 105 -3.10 -2.85 -0.71
CA CYS A 105 -2.50 -1.65 -0.14
C CYS A 105 -3.06 -0.37 -0.79
N VAL A 106 -3.09 -0.32 -2.13
CA VAL A 106 -3.66 0.81 -2.87
C VAL A 106 -5.14 0.98 -2.55
N PHE A 107 -5.89 -0.12 -2.43
CA PHE A 107 -7.31 -0.08 -2.07
C PHE A 107 -7.53 0.54 -0.68
N PHE A 108 -6.79 0.10 0.35
CA PHE A 108 -6.89 0.70 1.68
C PHE A 108 -6.48 2.18 1.67
N TRP A 109 -5.44 2.54 0.92
CA TRP A 109 -4.99 3.92 0.80
C TRP A 109 -6.04 4.82 0.16
N ALA A 110 -6.67 4.37 -0.92
CA ALA A 110 -7.75 5.09 -1.60
C ALA A 110 -9.04 5.16 -0.77
N THR A 111 -9.33 4.12 0.02
CA THR A 111 -10.57 4.00 0.82
C THR A 111 -10.48 4.74 2.16
N THR A 112 -9.27 5.02 2.66
CA THR A 112 -9.05 5.74 3.93
C THR A 112 -9.80 7.08 4.01
N PRO A 113 -9.67 8.03 3.05
CA PRO A 113 -10.39 9.30 3.10
C PRO A 113 -11.92 9.12 3.01
N THR A 114 -12.38 8.12 2.25
CA THR A 114 -13.81 7.81 2.12
C THR A 114 -14.40 7.31 3.44
N LEU A 115 -13.72 6.38 4.12
CA LEU A 115 -14.11 5.88 5.44
C LEU A 115 -14.07 6.98 6.50
N PHE A 116 -13.03 7.81 6.48
CA PHE A 116 -12.90 8.97 7.37
C PHE A 116 -14.12 9.88 7.25
N SER A 117 -14.48 10.27 6.02
CA SER A 117 -15.63 11.13 5.76
C SER A 117 -16.94 10.48 6.16
N LEU A 118 -17.14 9.20 5.81
CA LEU A 118 -18.38 8.49 6.09
C LEU A 118 -18.66 8.42 7.59
N CYS A 119 -17.64 8.11 8.40
CA CYS A 119 -17.79 8.03 9.85
C CYS A 119 -17.90 9.41 10.52
N THR A 120 -17.11 10.38 10.07
CA THR A 120 -17.13 11.74 10.63
C THR A 120 -18.48 12.43 10.38
N PHE A 121 -18.97 12.37 9.14
CA PHE A 121 -20.25 12.99 8.78
C PHE A 121 -21.43 12.19 9.31
N GLY A 122 -21.37 10.86 9.31
CA GLY A 122 -22.42 10.03 9.92
C GLY A 122 -22.63 10.32 11.41
N LEU A 123 -21.54 10.49 12.18
CA LEU A 123 -21.65 10.88 13.59
C LEU A 123 -22.09 12.34 13.78
N TYR A 124 -21.70 13.23 12.87
CA TYR A 124 -22.12 14.62 12.92
C TYR A 124 -23.64 14.78 12.67
N GLU A 125 -24.19 14.01 11.73
CA GLU A 125 -25.64 13.93 11.48
C GLU A 125 -26.39 13.33 12.68
N LEU A 126 -25.87 12.24 13.26
CA LEU A 126 -26.43 11.62 14.47
C LEU A 126 -26.45 12.57 15.68
N MET A 127 -25.50 13.49 15.77
CA MET A 127 -25.48 14.55 16.78
C MET A 127 -26.48 15.69 16.52
N GLY A 128 -27.32 15.58 15.48
CA GLY A 128 -28.37 16.56 15.16
C GLY A 128 -27.85 17.87 14.55
N HIS A 129 -26.63 17.87 14.01
CA HIS A 129 -26.05 19.04 13.35
C HIS A 129 -26.31 19.00 11.84
N GLN A 130 -26.53 20.16 11.21
CA GLN A 130 -26.73 20.25 9.76
C GLN A 130 -25.40 20.20 9.01
N LEU A 131 -25.25 19.23 8.09
CA LEU A 131 -24.11 19.11 7.21
C LEU A 131 -24.18 20.16 6.09
N ASP A 132 -23.25 21.10 6.10
CA ASP A 132 -23.04 22.01 4.99
C ASP A 132 -21.91 21.49 4.07
N ALA A 133 -22.03 21.75 2.77
CA ALA A 133 -21.02 21.33 1.80
C ALA A 133 -19.66 22.00 2.11
N ALA A 134 -19.67 23.25 2.56
CA ALA A 134 -18.44 23.98 2.88
C ALA A 134 -17.64 23.31 4.01
N THR A 135 -18.30 22.83 5.07
CA THR A 135 -17.65 22.10 6.16
C THR A 135 -17.11 20.75 5.67
N VAL A 136 -17.87 20.02 4.87
CA VAL A 136 -17.46 18.72 4.30
C VAL A 136 -16.16 18.84 3.48
N PHE A 137 -16.12 19.76 2.52
CA PHE A 137 -14.94 19.95 1.67
C PHE A 137 -13.73 20.46 2.47
N THR A 138 -13.95 21.34 3.44
CA THR A 138 -12.86 21.85 4.29
C THR A 138 -12.24 20.73 5.12
N CYS A 139 -13.04 19.85 5.70
CA CYS A 139 -12.54 18.74 6.51
C CYS A 139 -11.79 17.69 5.69
N LEU A 140 -12.28 17.38 4.49
CA LEU A 140 -11.57 16.52 3.53
C LEU A 140 -10.20 17.10 3.14
N ALA A 141 -10.13 18.40 2.85
CA ALA A 141 -8.88 19.08 2.50
C ALA A 141 -7.87 19.08 3.66
N LEU A 142 -8.33 19.35 4.88
CA LEU A 142 -7.52 19.29 6.10
C LEU A 142 -7.01 17.86 6.37
N PHE A 143 -7.86 16.86 6.19
CA PHE A 143 -7.50 15.46 6.39
C PHE A 143 -6.45 14.98 5.38
N ASN A 144 -6.63 15.27 4.09
CA ASN A 144 -5.64 14.95 3.06
C ASN A 144 -4.27 15.61 3.34
N SER A 145 -4.28 16.84 3.85
CA SER A 145 -3.07 17.54 4.28
C SER A 145 -2.38 16.89 5.49
N LEU A 146 -3.12 16.13 6.31
CA LEU A 146 -2.63 15.42 7.49
C LEU A 146 -2.10 14.02 7.16
N ILE A 147 -2.73 13.34 6.19
CA ILE A 147 -2.39 11.97 5.78
C ILE A 147 -1.00 11.87 5.16
N SER A 148 -0.61 12.86 4.37
CA SER A 148 0.70 12.90 3.72
C SER A 148 1.85 12.90 4.75
N PRO A 149 1.82 13.78 5.79
CA PRO A 149 2.71 13.70 6.95
C PRO A 149 2.71 12.35 7.67
N LEU A 150 1.53 11.82 7.98
CA LEU A 150 1.35 10.62 8.80
C LEU A 150 1.90 9.36 8.13
N ASN A 151 1.72 9.22 6.81
CA ASN A 151 2.28 8.11 6.05
C ASN A 151 3.78 8.26 5.76
N SER A 152 4.32 9.46 5.88
CA SER A 152 5.75 9.73 5.73
C SER A 152 6.54 9.46 7.01
N PHE A 153 5.87 9.23 8.14
CA PHE A 153 6.50 8.72 9.35
C PHE A 153 6.82 7.23 9.19
N PRO A 154 8.07 6.79 9.46
CA PRO A 154 8.48 5.39 9.29
C PRO A 154 7.77 4.39 10.23
#